data_AF-A0A7W1N059-F1
#
_entry.id   AF-A0A7W1N059-F1
#
_cell.length_a   1.000
_cell.length_b   1.000
_cell.length_c   1.000
_cell.angle_alpha   90.00
_cell.angle_beta   90.00
_cell.angle_gamma   90.00
#
_symmetry.space_group_name_H-M   'P 1'
#
loop_
_entity.id
_entity.type
_entity.pdbx_description
1 polymer ?
#
loop_
_entity_poly.entity_id
_entity_poly.type
_entity_poly.pdbx_seq_one_letter_code
_entity_poly.pdbx_strand_id
1 'polypeptide(L)'
;YVDGRPVGCIATAQGWQGAVNSLVALRQIVHALRGWPTPFGLALNVEDGLDVTDPPILASIDLIAGQILDFTSARSAREGLRGS
;
A
#
# COMPACT_ATOMS: atom_id res chain seq x y z
N TYR A 1 -8.03 13.64 -5.45
CA TYR A 1 -8.38 13.25 -4.07
C TYR A 1 -8.57 11.73 -4.04
N VAL A 2 -8.14 11.04 -2.97
CA VAL A 2 -8.10 9.56 -2.89
C VAL A 2 -9.27 8.94 -2.13
N ASP A 3 -10.37 9.69 -1.99
CA ASP A 3 -11.57 9.23 -1.27
C ASP A 3 -12.04 7.84 -1.71
N GLY A 4 -12.14 6.92 -0.77
CA GLY A 4 -12.64 5.57 -1.01
C GLY A 4 -11.82 4.73 -1.99
N ARG A 5 -10.59 5.16 -2.35
CA ARG A 5 -9.67 4.41 -3.23
C ARG A 5 -8.66 3.62 -2.41
N PRO A 6 -8.29 2.40 -2.85
CA PRO A 6 -7.20 1.65 -2.24
C PRO A 6 -5.84 2.29 -2.57
N VAL A 7 -4.92 2.31 -1.61
CA VAL A 7 -3.58 2.88 -1.74
C VAL A 7 -2.53 1.95 -1.15
N GLY A 8 -1.64 1.43 -2.01
CA GLY A 8 -0.45 0.70 -1.59
C GLY A 8 0.55 1.63 -0.92
N CYS A 9 0.96 1.32 0.31
CA CYS A 9 1.89 2.15 1.07
C CYS A 9 3.27 1.50 1.09
N ILE A 10 4.26 2.16 0.49
CA ILE A 10 5.66 1.74 0.45
C ILE A 10 6.54 2.91 0.88
N ALA A 11 7.50 2.69 1.77
CA ALA A 11 8.45 3.71 2.20
C ALA A 11 9.88 3.18 2.27
N THR A 12 10.83 4.00 1.88
CA THR A 12 12.27 3.70 1.89
C THR A 12 12.99 4.70 2.76
N ALA A 13 14.01 4.27 3.50
CA ALA A 13 14.95 5.18 4.18
C ALA A 13 16.32 4.54 4.37
N GLN A 14 17.32 5.37 4.62
CA GLN A 14 18.64 4.95 5.11
C GLN A 14 18.48 4.63 6.62
N GLY A 15 18.18 3.36 6.93
CA GLY A 15 17.89 2.85 8.27
C GLY A 15 16.42 2.47 8.49
N TRP A 16 16.21 1.38 9.24
CA TRP A 16 14.89 0.80 9.51
C TRP A 16 13.91 1.76 10.21
N GLN A 17 14.38 2.53 11.18
CA GLN A 17 13.52 3.46 11.92
C GLN A 17 12.90 4.51 10.99
N GLY A 18 13.70 5.06 10.06
CA GLY A 18 13.22 6.03 9.08
C GLY A 18 12.17 5.46 8.15
N ALA A 19 12.40 4.23 7.66
CA ALA A 19 11.51 3.56 6.72
C ALA A 19 10.15 3.26 7.37
N VAL A 20 10.17 2.71 8.59
CA VAL A 20 8.97 2.38 9.36
C VAL A 20 8.19 3.64 9.75
N ASN A 21 8.85 4.69 10.25
CA ASN A 21 8.18 5.94 10.61
C ASN A 21 7.53 6.60 9.39
N SER A 22 8.22 6.61 8.26
CA SER A 22 7.69 7.14 7.00
C SER A 22 6.48 6.34 6.51
N LEU A 23 6.52 5.00 6.61
CA LEU A 23 5.38 4.15 6.27
C LEU A 23 4.17 4.45 7.16
N VAL A 24 4.36 4.60 8.47
CA VAL A 24 3.28 4.95 9.40
C VAL A 24 2.68 6.31 9.03
N ALA A 25 3.52 7.33 8.82
CA ALA A 25 3.06 8.67 8.43
C ALA A 25 2.29 8.65 7.11
N LEU A 26 2.79 7.92 6.10
CA LEU A 26 2.12 7.76 4.81
C LEU A 26 0.71 7.17 4.97
N ARG A 27 0.56 6.13 5.80
CA ARG A 27 -0.76 5.52 6.08
C ARG A 27 -1.71 6.50 6.78
N GLN A 28 -1.20 7.30 7.72
CA GLN A 28 -2.00 8.35 8.38
C GLN A 28 -2.49 9.40 7.38
N ILE A 29 -1.64 9.81 6.43
CA ILE A 29 -2.03 10.73 5.35
C ILE A 29 -3.13 10.11 4.48
N VAL A 30 -2.98 8.85 4.07
CA VAL A 30 -4.01 8.15 3.28
C VAL A 30 -5.35 8.11 4.04
N HIS A 31 -5.34 7.78 5.33
CA HIS A 31 -6.53 7.82 6.17
C HIS A 31 -7.14 9.22 6.25
N ALA A 32 -6.33 10.26 6.45
CA ALA A 32 -6.80 11.65 6.52
C ALA A 32 -7.46 12.11 5.21
N LEU A 33 -7.00 11.60 4.07
CA LEU A 33 -7.61 11.84 2.75
C LEU A 33 -8.76 10.88 2.43
N ARG A 34 -9.26 10.15 3.42
CA ARG A 34 -10.35 9.15 3.31
C ARG A 34 -10.07 8.04 2.30
N GLY A 35 -8.79 7.79 2.00
CA GLY A 35 -8.37 6.62 1.26
C GLY A 35 -8.39 5.37 2.12
N TRP A 36 -8.23 4.22 1.46
CA TRP A 36 -8.05 2.93 2.13
C TRP A 36 -6.59 2.49 1.96
N PRO A 37 -5.74 2.59 3.00
CA PRO A 37 -4.39 2.05 2.91
C PRO A 37 -4.46 0.52 2.95
N THR A 38 -3.70 -0.14 2.07
CA THR A 38 -3.60 -1.61 2.03
C THR A 38 -3.20 -2.16 3.41
N PRO A 39 -3.75 -3.30 3.89
CA PRO A 39 -3.35 -3.89 5.16
C PRO A 39 -1.86 -4.16 5.24
N PHE A 40 -1.27 -4.67 4.16
CA PHE A 40 0.17 -4.82 4.05
C PHE A 40 0.80 -3.51 3.54
N GLY A 41 1.87 -3.07 4.20
CA GLY A 41 2.70 -1.95 3.76
C GLY A 41 4.16 -2.35 3.83
N LEU A 42 4.98 -1.80 2.92
CA LEU A 42 6.36 -2.21 2.74
C LEU A 42 7.31 -1.10 3.21
N ALA A 43 8.12 -1.40 4.22
CA ALA A 43 9.22 -0.55 4.66
C ALA A 43 10.54 -1.17 4.19
N LEU A 44 11.39 -0.38 3.55
CA LEU A 44 12.67 -0.83 3.01
C LEU A 44 13.81 0.00 3.60
N ASN A 45 14.77 -0.67 4.24
CA ASN A 45 16.07 -0.07 4.52
C ASN A 45 16.90 -0.09 3.23
N VAL A 46 17.40 1.07 2.81
CA VAL A 46 18.23 1.22 1.61
C VAL A 46 19.67 1.65 1.91
N GLU A 47 20.09 1.52 3.18
CA GLU A 47 21.43 1.87 3.66
C GLU A 47 22.55 1.18 2.87
N ASP A 48 22.38 -0.12 2.61
CA ASP A 48 23.32 -0.92 1.83
C ASP A 48 22.95 -0.99 0.33
N GLY A 49 22.08 -0.09 -0.13
CA GLY A 49 21.50 -0.12 -1.47
C GLY A 49 20.15 -0.85 -1.54
N LEU A 50 19.55 -0.85 -2.73
CA LEU A 50 18.25 -1.47 -2.99
C LEU A 50 18.28 -2.20 -4.33
N ASP A 51 18.02 -3.51 -4.32
CA ASP A 51 17.66 -4.26 -5.51
C ASP A 51 16.15 -4.46 -5.55
N VAL A 52 15.45 -3.67 -6.36
CA VAL A 52 13.99 -3.78 -6.51
C VAL A 52 13.54 -5.08 -7.17
N THR A 53 14.47 -5.84 -7.76
CA THR A 53 14.21 -7.14 -8.37
C THR A 53 14.42 -8.31 -7.42
N ASP A 54 14.84 -8.04 -6.18
CA ASP A 54 14.97 -9.06 -5.14
C ASP A 54 13.62 -9.78 -4.93
N PRO A 55 13.55 -11.13 -5.06
CA PRO A 55 12.29 -11.86 -5.01
C PRO A 55 11.37 -11.58 -3.81
N PRO A 56 11.87 -11.39 -2.56
CA PRO A 56 11.05 -10.99 -1.42
C PRO A 56 10.39 -9.61 -1.58
N ILE A 57 11.07 -8.66 -2.22
CA ILE A 57 10.53 -7.32 -2.50
C ILE A 57 9.44 -7.43 -3.57
N LEU A 58 9.70 -8.19 -4.64
CA LEU A 58 8.68 -8.45 -5.68
C LEU A 58 7.43 -9.12 -5.09
N ALA A 59 7.60 -10.16 -4.26
CA ALA A 59 6.48 -10.84 -3.61
C ALA A 59 5.68 -9.89 -2.69
N SER A 60 6.36 -8.96 -2.01
CA SER A 60 5.71 -7.94 -1.19
C SER A 60 4.90 -6.94 -2.03
N ILE A 61 5.43 -6.54 -3.20
CA ILE A 61 4.74 -5.67 -4.16
C ILE A 61 3.52 -6.39 -4.74
N ASP A 62 3.65 -7.67 -5.11
CA ASP A 62 2.55 -8.49 -5.61
C ASP A 62 1.44 -8.63 -4.57
N LEU A 63 1.78 -8.80 -3.28
CA LEU A 63 0.80 -8.83 -2.20
C LEU A 63 0.03 -7.51 -2.08
N ILE A 64 0.72 -6.37 -2.17
CA ILE A 64 0.07 -5.05 -2.16
C ILE A 64 -0.84 -4.89 -3.38
N ALA A 65 -0.37 -5.28 -4.56
CA ALA A 65 -1.15 -5.23 -5.80
C ALA A 65 -2.42 -6.08 -5.70
N GLY A 66 -2.31 -7.31 -5.16
CA GLY A 66 -3.44 -8.19 -4.89
C GLY A 66 -4.49 -7.52 -4.00
N GLN A 67 -4.07 -6.92 -2.88
CA GLN A 67 -4.98 -6.22 -1.97
C GLN A 67 -5.71 -5.04 -2.63
N ILE A 68 -5.06 -4.32 -3.53
CA ILE A 68 -5.65 -3.22 -4.30
C ILE A 68 -6.72 -3.75 -5.27
N LEU A 69 -6.41 -4.83 -5.99
CA LEU A 69 -7.31 -5.45 -6.96
C LEU A 69 -8.52 -6.08 -6.27
N ASP A 70 -8.32 -6.75 -5.14
CA ASP A 70 -9.39 -7.34 -4.32
C ASP A 70 -10.35 -6.26 -3.81
N PHE A 71 -9.82 -5.16 -3.27
CA PHE A 71 -10.63 -4.03 -2.82
C PHE A 71 -11.48 -3.46 -3.95
N THR A 72 -10.86 -3.25 -5.12
CA THR A 72 -11.53 -2.68 -6.30
C THR A 72 -12.64 -3.61 -6.79
N SER A 73 -12.36 -4.90 -6.88
CA SER A 73 -13.31 -5.94 -7.32
C SER A 73 -14.49 -6.05 -6.37
N ALA A 74 -14.25 -6.09 -5.05
CA ALA A 74 -15.29 -6.12 -4.03
C ALA A 74 -16.20 -4.89 -4.08
N ARG A 75 -15.64 -3.71 -4.39
CA ARG A 75 -16.41 -2.48 -4.53
C ARG A 75 -17.30 -2.50 -5.77
N SER A 76 -16.78 -2.92 -6.91
CA SER A 76 -17.56 -3.04 -8.16
C SER A 76 -18.73 -4.01 -8.01
N ALA A 77 -18.52 -5.16 -7.35
CA ALA A 77 -19.59 -6.11 -7.06
C ALA A 77 -20.72 -5.50 -6.21
N ARG A 78 -20.36 -4.71 -5.19
CA ARG A 78 -21.33 -4.02 -4.32
C ARG A 78 -22.11 -2.91 -5.03
N GLU A 79 -21.49 -2.24 -6.00
CA GLU A 79 -22.15 -1.23 -6.83
C GLU A 79 -23.15 -1.86 -7.80
N GLY A 80 -22.81 -3.02 -8.39
CA GLY A 80 -23.74 -3.80 -9.22
C GLY A 80 -25.00 -4.26 -8.49
N LEU A 81 -24.88 -4.66 -7.22
CA LEU A 81 -26.02 -5.07 -6.38
C LEU A 81 -26.95 -3.92 -5.97
N ARG A 82 -26.50 -2.66 -6.04
CA ARG A 82 -27.31 -1.48 -5.66
C ARG A 82 -28.07 -0.87 -6.83
N GLY A 83 -27.73 -1.24 -8.06
CA GLY A 83 -28.33 -0.75 -9.29
C GLY A 83 -29.37 -1.68 -9.94
N SER A 84 -29.67 -2.82 -9.30
CA SER A 84 -30.68 -3.80 -9.73
C SER A 84 -31.86 -3.82 -8.77
#